data_AF-A0AAV6P910-F1
#
_entry.id   AF-A0AAV6P910-F1
#
_cell.length_a   1.000
_cell.length_b   1.000
_cell.length_c   1.000
_cell.angle_alpha   90.00
_cell.angle_beta   90.00
_cell.angle_gamma   90.00
#
_symmetry.space_group_name_H-M   'P 1'
#
loop_
_entity.id
_entity.type
_entity.pdbx_description
1 polymer ?
#
loop_
_entity_poly.entity_id
_entity_poly.type
_entity_poly.pdbx_seq_one_letter_code
_entity_poly.pdbx_strand_id
1 'polypeptide(L)'
;MLHEGEASWEEEELLEEVSRGLIAREEQLFSRGLSSEDEEQLQKDFNSLKKQLCLVVENIFTSSSSRQLDTLRSAVVSIQQQEAQDQRWAGRPDDRRPTWRPLKCVSSHNALLQSIVDSRLREAAEDESSGGGELSSAVKRQVYRMGRRVEDDLLLVVRTVQDCYPSEMDILNICARLYHQWFSAQLMEIVASGLNVDDCSYVLFMVNHHYPDSLLKHTELHGKMNSSCVSSLLLQDHLQQLEDQYLSYKEVKTCGQLDTQTLTAAALTGIM
;
A
#
# COMPACT_ATOMS: atom_id res chain seq x y z
N MET A 1 -2.56 11.98 54.44
CA MET A 1 -3.82 12.65 54.07
C MET A 1 -3.67 13.03 52.60
N LEU A 2 -4.65 12.63 51.81
CA LEU A 2 -4.68 12.41 50.37
C LEU A 2 -4.04 13.54 49.54
N HIS A 3 -3.09 13.17 48.66
CA HIS A 3 -2.75 13.95 47.48
C HIS A 3 -3.76 13.57 46.39
N GLU A 4 -4.73 14.44 46.15
CA GLU A 4 -5.56 14.38 44.95
C GLU A 4 -4.67 14.75 43.76
N GLY A 5 -4.17 13.74 43.06
CA GLY A 5 -3.66 13.89 41.71
C GLY A 5 -4.85 13.90 40.77
N GLU A 6 -5.34 15.10 40.45
CA GLU A 6 -6.29 15.31 39.37
C GLU A 6 -5.66 14.78 38.07
N ALA A 7 -6.10 13.60 37.66
CA ALA A 7 -5.89 13.10 36.31
C ALA A 7 -6.67 14.05 35.38
N SER A 8 -5.93 14.92 34.69
CA SER A 8 -6.42 15.70 33.57
C SER A 8 -6.82 14.73 32.45
N TRP A 9 -8.07 14.29 32.46
CA TRP A 9 -8.69 13.63 31.32
C TRP A 9 -8.91 14.72 30.26
N GLU A 10 -7.92 14.94 29.38
CA GLU A 10 -8.22 15.50 28.07
C GLU A 10 -9.07 14.44 27.35
N GLU A 11 -10.39 14.61 27.39
CA GLU A 11 -11.31 13.93 26.48
C GLU A 11 -10.91 14.33 25.07
N GLU A 12 -10.04 13.52 24.46
CA GLU A 12 -9.71 13.63 23.04
C GLU A 12 -11.00 13.31 22.28
N GLU A 13 -11.70 14.36 21.84
CA GLU A 13 -13.00 14.25 21.18
C GLU A 13 -12.88 13.34 19.96
N LEU A 14 -13.75 12.34 19.87
CA LEU A 14 -13.71 11.38 18.77
C LEU A 14 -13.99 12.11 17.45
N LEU A 15 -13.15 11.87 16.44
CA LEU A 15 -13.28 12.50 15.12
C LEU A 15 -14.67 12.27 14.50
N GLU A 16 -15.32 11.15 14.83
CA GLU A 16 -16.66 10.81 14.38
C GLU A 16 -17.76 11.71 14.97
N GLU A 17 -17.54 12.23 16.18
CA GLU A 17 -18.45 13.16 16.86
C GLU A 17 -18.26 14.56 16.32
N VAL A 18 -16.99 14.99 16.16
CA VAL A 18 -16.62 16.25 15.50
C VAL A 18 -17.25 16.32 14.11
N SER A 19 -17.07 15.27 13.29
CA SER A 19 -17.62 15.19 11.93
C SER A 19 -19.16 15.29 11.92
N ARG A 20 -19.83 14.58 12.83
CA ARG A 20 -21.29 14.60 12.97
C ARG A 20 -21.81 15.97 13.39
N GLY A 21 -21.12 16.64 14.32
CA GLY A 21 -21.41 18.01 14.75
C GLY A 21 -21.28 19.00 13.61
N LEU A 22 -20.22 18.91 12.80
CA LEU A 22 -20.03 19.77 11.63
C LEU A 22 -21.12 19.57 10.57
N ILE A 23 -21.53 18.32 10.32
CA ILE A 23 -22.65 18.03 9.41
C ILE A 23 -23.96 18.63 9.93
N ALA A 24 -24.27 18.45 11.22
CA ALA A 24 -25.49 19.00 11.81
C ALA A 24 -25.52 20.53 11.75
N ARG A 25 -24.38 21.19 12.03
CA ARG A 25 -24.22 22.64 11.92
C ARG A 25 -24.39 23.11 10.47
N GLU A 26 -23.80 22.41 9.51
CA GLU A 26 -23.99 22.67 8.08
C GLU A 26 -25.48 22.62 7.71
N GLU A 27 -26.20 21.55 8.05
CA GLU A 27 -27.62 21.40 7.73
C GLU A 27 -28.50 22.48 8.40
N GLN A 28 -28.19 22.84 9.65
CA GLN A 28 -28.91 23.89 10.37
C GLN A 28 -28.73 25.26 9.71
N LEU A 29 -27.51 25.59 9.28
CA LEU A 29 -27.23 26.89 8.69
C LEU A 29 -27.82 27.01 7.28
N PHE A 30 -27.72 25.96 6.47
CA PHE A 30 -28.34 25.93 5.14
C PHE A 30 -29.87 25.86 5.16
N SER A 31 -30.49 25.56 6.30
CA SER A 31 -31.96 25.63 6.48
C SER A 31 -32.46 26.97 7.01
N ARG A 32 -31.65 27.71 7.78
CA ARG A 32 -32.04 28.99 8.41
C ARG A 32 -31.49 30.24 7.69
N GLY A 33 -30.57 30.06 6.74
CA GLY A 33 -29.83 31.13 6.10
C GLY A 33 -28.47 31.35 6.78
N LEU A 34 -27.43 31.53 5.97
CA LEU A 34 -26.04 31.67 6.41
C LEU A 34 -25.64 33.15 6.53
N SER A 35 -24.91 33.48 7.60
CA SER A 35 -24.03 34.65 7.61
C SER A 35 -22.70 34.31 6.93
N SER A 36 -22.03 35.29 6.32
CA SER A 36 -20.69 35.12 5.75
C SER A 36 -19.68 34.63 6.79
N GLU A 37 -19.81 35.08 8.05
CA GLU A 37 -18.90 34.67 9.13
C GLU A 37 -19.09 33.19 9.52
N ASP A 38 -20.34 32.72 9.55
CA ASP A 38 -20.66 31.31 9.83
C ASP A 38 -20.13 30.39 8.73
N GLU A 39 -20.23 30.84 7.47
CA GLU A 39 -19.72 30.12 6.30
C GLU A 39 -18.19 29.96 6.38
N GLU A 40 -17.47 31.06 6.66
CA GLU A 40 -16.02 31.04 6.82
C GLU A 40 -15.55 30.16 7.98
N GLN A 41 -16.23 30.22 9.13
CA GLN A 41 -15.87 29.40 10.28
C GLN A 41 -16.07 27.92 9.98
N LEU A 42 -17.21 27.55 9.39
CA LEU A 42 -17.51 26.16 9.07
C LEU A 42 -16.51 25.59 8.04
N GLN A 43 -16.10 26.39 7.06
CA GLN A 43 -15.04 26.05 6.11
C GLN A 43 -13.70 25.78 6.82
N LYS A 44 -13.32 26.61 7.79
CA LYS A 44 -12.10 26.43 8.59
C LYS A 44 -12.17 25.13 9.42
N ASP A 45 -13.31 24.87 10.03
CA ASP A 45 -13.53 23.68 10.86
C ASP A 45 -13.45 22.40 10.01
N PHE A 46 -14.07 22.38 8.82
CA PHE A 46 -13.93 21.25 7.89
C PHE A 46 -12.49 21.04 7.41
N ASN A 47 -11.75 22.11 7.17
CA ASN A 47 -10.33 22.02 6.80
C ASN A 47 -9.48 21.48 7.97
N SER A 48 -9.83 21.83 9.22
CA SER A 48 -9.19 21.27 10.42
C SER A 48 -9.46 19.77 10.54
N LEU A 49 -10.72 19.36 10.40
CA LEU A 49 -11.11 17.95 10.39
C LEU A 49 -10.34 17.17 9.33
N LYS A 50 -10.28 17.67 8.07
CA LYS A 50 -9.54 17.00 6.99
C LYS A 50 -8.08 16.77 7.34
N LYS A 51 -7.40 17.76 7.94
CA LYS A 51 -6.01 17.60 8.36
C LYS A 51 -5.84 16.52 9.41
N GLN A 52 -6.71 16.49 10.42
CA GLN A 52 -6.69 15.45 11.45
C GLN A 52 -6.94 14.06 10.85
N LEU A 53 -7.90 13.93 9.94
CA LEU A 53 -8.16 12.67 9.22
C LEU A 53 -6.91 12.19 8.46
N CYS A 54 -6.22 13.08 7.75
CA CYS A 54 -4.98 12.73 7.07
C CYS A 54 -3.91 12.24 8.05
N LEU A 55 -3.66 12.96 9.15
CA LEU A 55 -2.64 12.59 10.15
C LEU A 55 -2.90 11.21 10.76
N VAL A 56 -4.16 10.88 11.02
CA VAL A 56 -4.52 9.56 11.57
C VAL A 56 -4.27 8.45 10.53
N VAL A 57 -4.67 8.68 9.27
CA VAL A 57 -4.48 7.70 8.18
C VAL A 57 -3.00 7.52 7.81
N GLU A 58 -2.17 8.57 7.90
CA GLU A 58 -0.71 8.50 7.73
C GLU A 58 -0.06 7.47 8.66
N ASN A 59 -0.64 7.25 9.83
CA ASN A 59 -0.14 6.33 10.83
C ASN A 59 -0.77 4.92 10.77
N ILE A 60 -1.45 4.57 9.67
CA ILE A 60 -2.15 3.28 9.53
C ILE A 60 -1.24 2.06 9.76
N PHE A 61 0.01 2.12 9.27
CA PHE A 61 0.98 1.01 9.39
C PHE A 61 1.85 1.10 10.67
N THR A 62 1.68 2.13 11.50
CA THR A 62 2.41 2.31 12.76
C THR A 62 1.48 2.23 13.99
N SER A 63 0.17 2.31 13.75
CA SER A 63 -0.86 2.16 14.77
C SER A 63 -0.85 0.75 15.35
N SER A 64 -0.56 0.64 16.64
CA SER A 64 -0.39 -0.65 17.32
C SER A 64 -1.08 -0.71 18.68
N SER A 65 -1.38 0.44 19.30
CA SER A 65 -2.14 0.51 20.54
C SER A 65 -3.65 0.55 20.27
N SER A 66 -4.46 0.03 21.21
CA SER A 66 -5.93 0.09 21.13
C SER A 66 -6.43 1.51 20.86
N ARG A 67 -5.87 2.51 21.56
CA ARG A 67 -6.23 3.92 21.40
C ARG A 67 -6.02 4.41 19.97
N GLN A 68 -4.88 4.11 19.36
CA GLN A 68 -4.61 4.52 17.97
C GLN A 68 -5.58 3.86 16.99
N LEU A 69 -5.96 2.60 17.22
CA LEU A 69 -6.93 1.89 16.39
C LEU A 69 -8.35 2.43 16.58
N ASP A 70 -8.72 2.83 17.79
CA ASP A 70 -10.00 3.51 18.06
C ASP A 70 -10.06 4.87 17.37
N THR A 71 -8.97 5.65 17.41
CA THR A 71 -8.84 6.91 16.67
C THR A 71 -8.93 6.68 15.16
N LEU A 72 -8.27 5.65 14.63
CA LEU A 72 -8.35 5.28 13.22
C LEU A 72 -9.78 4.90 12.81
N ARG A 73 -10.45 4.07 13.62
CA ARG A 73 -11.85 3.71 13.39
C ARG A 73 -12.74 4.95 13.37
N SER A 74 -12.56 5.85 14.33
CA SER A 74 -13.28 7.12 14.40
C SER A 74 -13.05 7.97 13.14
N ALA A 75 -11.80 8.07 12.68
CA ALA A 75 -11.45 8.78 11.44
C ALA A 75 -12.11 8.15 10.20
N VAL A 76 -12.12 6.83 10.08
CA VAL A 76 -12.76 6.13 8.96
C VAL A 76 -14.27 6.37 8.96
N VAL A 77 -14.92 6.33 10.13
CA VAL A 77 -16.34 6.69 10.26
C VAL A 77 -16.59 8.13 9.81
N SER A 78 -15.74 9.09 10.20
CA SER A 78 -15.84 10.48 9.72
C SER A 78 -15.71 10.61 8.22
N ILE A 79 -14.77 9.88 7.60
CA ILE A 79 -14.60 9.85 6.14
C ILE A 79 -15.90 9.41 5.47
N GLN A 80 -16.53 8.34 5.97
CA GLN A 80 -17.81 7.85 5.43
C GLN A 80 -18.97 8.83 5.65
N GLN A 81 -19.06 9.44 6.82
CA GLN A 81 -20.08 10.45 7.11
C GLN A 81 -19.98 11.64 6.14
N GLN A 82 -18.77 12.14 5.89
CA GLN A 82 -18.55 13.26 4.96
C GLN A 82 -18.82 12.87 3.51
N GLU A 83 -18.47 11.65 3.10
CA GLU A 83 -18.78 11.14 1.76
C GLU A 83 -20.30 10.99 1.57
N ALA A 84 -21.02 10.45 2.57
CA ALA A 84 -22.48 10.38 2.54
C ALA A 84 -23.12 11.77 2.45
N GLN A 85 -22.55 12.76 3.14
CA GLN A 85 -23.01 14.14 3.07
C GLN A 85 -22.74 14.76 1.70
N ASP A 86 -21.59 14.48 1.08
CA ASP A 86 -21.31 14.89 -0.31
C ASP A 86 -22.35 14.33 -1.28
N GLN A 87 -22.74 13.05 -1.14
CA GLN A 87 -23.78 12.44 -1.97
C GLN A 87 -25.16 13.09 -1.76
N ARG A 88 -25.52 13.44 -0.51
CA ARG A 88 -26.77 14.18 -0.22
C ARG A 88 -26.80 15.54 -0.90
N TRP A 89 -25.67 16.25 -0.92
CA TRP A 89 -25.55 17.54 -1.60
C TRP A 89 -25.48 17.42 -3.12
N ALA A 90 -24.95 16.32 -3.66
CA ALA A 90 -24.94 16.05 -5.09
C ALA A 90 -26.36 15.97 -5.68
N GLY A 91 -27.34 15.50 -4.90
CA GLY A 91 -28.75 15.46 -5.28
C GLY A 91 -29.50 16.80 -5.25
N ARG A 92 -28.84 17.89 -4.82
CA ARG A 92 -29.45 19.24 -4.74
C ARG A 92 -28.99 20.14 -5.89
N PRO A 93 -29.79 21.15 -6.27
CA PRO A 93 -29.39 22.19 -7.21
C PRO A 93 -28.09 22.89 -6.79
N ASP A 94 -27.23 23.21 -7.76
CA ASP A 94 -25.89 23.77 -7.51
C ASP A 94 -25.94 25.14 -6.80
N ASP A 95 -26.97 25.95 -7.04
CA ASP A 95 -27.18 27.26 -6.38
C ASP A 95 -27.46 27.15 -4.88
N ARG A 96 -27.76 25.95 -4.38
CA ARG A 96 -28.05 25.67 -2.97
C ARG A 96 -26.97 24.84 -2.29
N ARG A 97 -25.90 24.48 -3.01
CA ARG A 97 -24.82 23.65 -2.48
C ARG A 97 -23.80 24.54 -1.74
N PRO A 98 -23.28 24.10 -0.58
CA PRO A 98 -22.15 24.78 0.04
C PRO A 98 -20.95 24.85 -0.89
N THR A 99 -20.22 25.96 -0.85
CA THR A 99 -19.07 26.22 -1.73
C THR A 99 -17.91 25.22 -1.54
N TRP A 100 -17.82 24.57 -0.37
CA TRP A 100 -16.84 23.51 -0.07
C TRP A 100 -17.24 22.12 -0.52
N ARG A 101 -18.50 21.88 -0.90
CA ARG A 101 -18.96 20.54 -1.28
C ARG A 101 -18.72 20.31 -2.78
N PRO A 102 -18.29 19.10 -3.19
CA PRO A 102 -17.98 17.94 -2.37
C PRO A 102 -16.60 18.03 -1.70
N LEU A 103 -16.47 17.46 -0.50
CA LEU A 103 -15.20 17.34 0.21
C LEU A 103 -14.31 16.20 -0.32
N LYS A 104 -14.91 15.16 -0.92
CA LYS A 104 -14.25 13.99 -1.55
C LYS A 104 -13.36 13.20 -0.60
N CYS A 105 -13.79 13.01 0.64
CA CYS A 105 -12.98 12.41 1.70
C CYS A 105 -12.48 10.99 1.35
N VAL A 106 -13.31 10.15 0.72
CA VAL A 106 -12.88 8.79 0.33
C VAL A 106 -11.81 8.84 -0.76
N SER A 107 -11.94 9.73 -1.74
CA SER A 107 -10.93 9.89 -2.80
C SER A 107 -9.61 10.40 -2.22
N SER A 108 -9.64 11.37 -1.31
CA SER A 108 -8.45 11.89 -0.63
C SER A 108 -7.78 10.81 0.23
N HIS A 109 -8.57 10.01 0.95
CA HIS A 109 -8.08 8.86 1.71
C HIS A 109 -7.33 7.87 0.80
N ASN A 110 -7.92 7.48 -0.34
CA ASN A 110 -7.29 6.50 -1.23
C ASN A 110 -6.01 7.05 -1.87
N ALA A 111 -5.97 8.35 -2.20
CA ALA A 111 -4.76 8.99 -2.70
C ALA A 111 -3.66 9.06 -1.63
N LEU A 112 -4.03 9.31 -0.37
CA LEU A 112 -3.10 9.29 0.75
C LEU A 112 -2.55 7.87 0.99
N LEU A 113 -3.40 6.84 0.95
CA LEU A 113 -2.95 5.45 1.04
C LEU A 113 -1.94 5.10 -0.05
N GLN A 114 -2.17 5.50 -1.30
CA GLN A 114 -1.18 5.33 -2.37
C GLN A 114 0.16 5.98 -1.99
N SER A 115 0.15 7.23 -1.53
CA SER A 115 1.38 7.92 -1.13
C SER A 115 2.11 7.23 0.02
N ILE A 116 1.37 6.68 0.99
CA ILE A 116 1.95 5.95 2.12
C ILE A 116 2.63 4.67 1.62
N VAL A 117 1.92 3.87 0.81
CA VAL A 117 2.45 2.63 0.22
C VAL A 117 3.71 2.92 -0.63
N ASP A 118 3.66 3.96 -1.45
CA ASP A 118 4.79 4.39 -2.27
C ASP A 118 6.02 4.74 -1.43
N SER A 119 5.83 5.46 -0.30
CA SER A 119 6.93 5.79 0.62
C SER A 119 7.53 4.53 1.23
N ARG A 120 6.67 3.66 1.76
CA ARG A 120 7.11 2.44 2.47
C ARG A 120 7.89 1.49 1.58
N LEU A 121 7.47 1.33 0.32
CA LEU A 121 8.19 0.47 -0.62
C LEU A 121 9.46 1.14 -1.15
N ARG A 122 9.46 2.46 -1.35
CA ARG A 122 10.67 3.20 -1.70
C ARG A 122 11.73 3.09 -0.61
N GLU A 123 11.33 3.30 0.64
CA GLU A 123 12.19 3.06 1.80
C GLU A 123 12.73 1.62 1.81
N ALA A 124 11.88 0.61 1.58
CA ALA A 124 12.34 -0.77 1.49
C ALA A 124 13.32 -1.01 0.33
N ALA A 125 13.13 -0.36 -0.81
CA ALA A 125 14.02 -0.46 -1.97
C ALA A 125 15.38 0.21 -1.73
N GLU A 126 15.40 1.32 -1.00
CA GLU A 126 16.61 2.11 -0.73
C GLU A 126 17.37 1.65 0.52
N ASP A 127 16.71 0.95 1.45
CA ASP A 127 17.30 0.53 2.72
C ASP A 127 18.31 -0.62 2.57
N GLU A 128 19.56 -0.26 2.32
CA GLU A 128 20.69 -1.19 2.22
C GLU A 128 21.05 -1.88 3.55
N SER A 129 20.50 -1.44 4.69
CA SER A 129 20.77 -1.98 6.02
C SER A 129 19.79 -3.08 6.45
N SER A 130 18.62 -3.15 5.84
CA SER A 130 17.52 -4.03 6.26
C SER A 130 17.49 -5.37 5.54
N GLY A 131 18.13 -6.39 6.11
CA GLY A 131 17.92 -7.79 5.71
C GLY A 131 18.43 -8.15 4.30
N GLY A 132 18.46 -9.45 4.00
CA GLY A 132 18.97 -9.95 2.72
C GLY A 132 20.49 -9.83 2.54
N GLY A 133 21.26 -9.53 3.59
CA GLY A 133 22.73 -9.41 3.51
C GLY A 133 23.45 -10.68 3.00
N GLU A 134 22.77 -11.82 3.01
CA GLU A 134 23.25 -13.09 2.46
C GLU A 134 23.08 -13.20 0.93
N LEU A 135 22.30 -12.30 0.31
CA LEU A 135 22.05 -12.31 -1.13
C LEU A 135 23.22 -11.67 -1.89
N SER A 136 23.60 -12.32 -2.97
CA SER A 136 24.83 -12.04 -3.73
C SER A 136 24.86 -10.69 -4.46
N SER A 137 23.72 -10.04 -4.68
CA SER A 137 23.64 -8.81 -5.49
C SER A 137 22.70 -7.75 -4.89
N ALA A 138 22.88 -6.50 -5.29
CA ALA A 138 22.00 -5.40 -4.91
C ALA A 138 20.57 -5.61 -5.41
N VAL A 139 20.40 -6.10 -6.65
CA VAL A 139 19.08 -6.39 -7.24
C VAL A 139 18.32 -7.41 -6.40
N LYS A 140 18.97 -8.52 -6.02
CA LYS A 140 18.34 -9.53 -5.17
C LYS A 140 17.91 -8.96 -3.82
N ARG A 141 18.79 -8.17 -3.18
CA ARG A 141 18.50 -7.52 -1.90
C ARG A 141 17.32 -6.56 -2.00
N GLN A 142 17.28 -5.73 -3.04
CA GLN A 142 16.20 -4.79 -3.28
C GLN A 142 14.87 -5.51 -3.50
N VAL A 143 14.82 -6.50 -4.41
CA VAL A 143 13.60 -7.28 -4.72
C VAL A 143 13.11 -8.05 -3.49
N TYR A 144 14.02 -8.64 -2.72
CA TYR A 144 13.69 -9.30 -1.46
C TYR A 144 13.05 -8.35 -0.45
N ARG A 145 13.69 -7.20 -0.20
CA ARG A 145 13.21 -6.19 0.77
C ARG A 145 11.83 -5.66 0.40
N MET A 146 11.61 -5.34 -0.88
CA MET A 146 10.30 -4.91 -1.37
C MET A 146 9.26 -6.02 -1.14
N GLY A 147 9.54 -7.27 -1.54
CA GLY A 147 8.62 -8.39 -1.35
C GLY A 147 8.26 -8.63 0.13
N ARG A 148 9.26 -8.60 1.02
CA ARG A 148 9.06 -8.70 2.48
C ARG A 148 8.20 -7.56 3.02
N ARG A 149 8.43 -6.33 2.57
CA ARG A 149 7.61 -5.18 2.98
C ARG A 149 6.15 -5.36 2.58
N VAL A 150 5.86 -5.84 1.36
CA VAL A 150 4.48 -6.15 0.95
C VAL A 150 3.85 -7.18 1.89
N GLU A 151 4.56 -8.28 2.16
CA GLU A 151 4.07 -9.36 3.02
C GLU A 151 3.76 -8.84 4.45
N ASP A 152 4.74 -8.20 5.09
CA ASP A 152 4.64 -7.73 6.47
C ASP A 152 3.50 -6.70 6.63
N ASP A 153 3.36 -5.77 5.67
CA ASP A 153 2.34 -4.73 5.72
C ASP A 153 0.93 -5.28 5.44
N LEU A 154 0.76 -6.22 4.51
CA LEU A 154 -0.55 -6.87 4.28
C LEU A 154 -0.97 -7.74 5.47
N LEU A 155 0.00 -8.39 6.14
CA LEU A 155 -0.26 -9.11 7.38
C LEU A 155 -0.65 -8.16 8.52
N LEU A 156 -0.02 -6.99 8.62
CA LEU A 156 -0.46 -5.98 9.57
C LEU A 156 -1.89 -5.52 9.28
N VAL A 157 -2.23 -5.32 8.00
CA VAL A 157 -3.57 -4.90 7.62
C VAL A 157 -4.61 -5.91 8.06
N VAL A 158 -4.43 -7.19 7.74
CA VAL A 158 -5.41 -8.23 8.08
C VAL A 158 -5.51 -8.50 9.60
N ARG A 159 -4.41 -8.32 10.35
CA ARG A 159 -4.37 -8.60 11.79
C ARG A 159 -4.90 -7.46 12.66
N THR A 160 -4.68 -6.22 12.23
CA THR A 160 -4.80 -5.06 13.13
C THR A 160 -5.66 -3.95 12.55
N VAL A 161 -5.52 -3.67 11.25
CA VAL A 161 -6.15 -2.50 10.61
C VAL A 161 -7.54 -2.82 10.08
N GLN A 162 -7.77 -4.05 9.61
CA GLN A 162 -8.97 -4.45 8.89
C GLN A 162 -10.25 -4.12 9.68
N ASP A 163 -10.25 -4.35 11.00
CA ASP A 163 -11.41 -4.11 11.87
C ASP A 163 -11.69 -2.61 12.14
N CYS A 164 -10.78 -1.71 11.76
CA CYS A 164 -11.02 -0.27 11.79
C CYS A 164 -11.80 0.20 10.57
N TYR A 165 -11.88 -0.64 9.53
CA TYR A 165 -12.53 -0.31 8.26
C TYR A 165 -13.85 -1.05 8.10
N PRO A 166 -14.86 -0.39 7.52
CA PRO A 166 -16.10 -1.02 7.12
C PRO A 166 -15.86 -1.94 5.92
N SER A 167 -16.60 -3.04 5.87
CA SER A 167 -16.39 -4.11 4.89
C SER A 167 -16.47 -3.65 3.42
N GLU A 168 -17.28 -2.62 3.16
CA GLU A 168 -17.51 -2.04 1.83
C GLU A 168 -16.28 -1.31 1.28
N MET A 169 -15.38 -0.84 2.15
CA MET A 169 -14.13 -0.20 1.72
C MET A 169 -13.05 -1.21 1.33
N ASP A 170 -13.15 -2.46 1.78
CA ASP A 170 -12.25 -3.55 1.40
C ASP A 170 -10.74 -3.17 1.48
N ILE A 171 -10.34 -2.63 2.63
CA ILE A 171 -9.01 -2.04 2.84
C ILE A 171 -7.87 -2.99 2.49
N LEU A 172 -8.02 -4.28 2.77
CA LEU A 172 -7.03 -5.29 2.44
C LEU A 172 -6.76 -5.35 0.93
N ASN A 173 -7.82 -5.39 0.12
CA ASN A 173 -7.68 -5.44 -1.33
C ASN A 173 -7.26 -4.10 -1.94
N ILE A 174 -7.61 -2.97 -1.32
CA ILE A 174 -7.06 -1.67 -1.70
C ILE A 174 -5.54 -1.70 -1.51
N CYS A 175 -5.07 -1.99 -0.29
CA CYS A 175 -3.63 -2.06 0.01
C CYS A 175 -2.92 -3.06 -0.92
N ALA A 176 -3.43 -4.28 -1.05
CA ALA A 176 -2.83 -5.31 -1.91
C ALA A 176 -2.62 -4.82 -3.35
N ARG A 177 -3.61 -4.11 -3.91
CA ARG A 177 -3.51 -3.55 -5.26
C ARG A 177 -2.46 -2.44 -5.37
N LEU A 178 -2.41 -1.54 -4.39
CA LEU A 178 -1.43 -0.45 -4.36
C LEU A 178 0.00 -1.01 -4.28
N TYR A 179 0.23 -1.96 -3.37
CA TYR A 179 1.52 -2.64 -3.23
C TYR A 179 1.90 -3.40 -4.52
N HIS A 180 0.94 -4.14 -5.10
CA HIS A 180 1.15 -4.89 -6.34
C HIS A 180 1.54 -3.97 -7.51
N GLN A 181 0.80 -2.88 -7.72
CA GLN A 181 1.06 -1.93 -8.81
C GLN A 181 2.44 -1.29 -8.69
N TRP A 182 2.80 -0.83 -7.49
CA TRP A 182 4.11 -0.21 -7.28
C TRP A 182 5.25 -1.19 -7.46
N PHE A 183 5.15 -2.38 -6.85
CA PHE A 183 6.19 -3.41 -6.97
C PHE A 183 6.33 -3.89 -8.42
N SER A 184 5.23 -4.06 -9.14
CA SER A 184 5.23 -4.38 -10.57
C SER A 184 5.98 -3.31 -11.38
N ALA A 185 5.68 -2.02 -11.17
CA ALA A 185 6.35 -0.92 -11.86
C ALA A 185 7.87 -0.91 -11.61
N GLN A 186 8.29 -1.06 -10.36
CA GLN A 186 9.71 -1.11 -10.02
C GLN A 186 10.42 -2.34 -10.58
N LEU A 187 9.75 -3.49 -10.59
CA LEU A 187 10.34 -4.69 -11.16
C LEU A 187 10.53 -4.57 -12.67
N MET A 188 9.62 -3.89 -13.38
CA MET A 188 9.78 -3.59 -14.80
C MET A 188 11.00 -2.68 -15.04
N GLU A 189 11.25 -1.69 -14.19
CA GLU A 189 12.45 -0.83 -14.28
C GLU A 189 13.74 -1.65 -14.06
N ILE A 190 13.75 -2.53 -13.05
CA ILE A 190 14.87 -3.44 -12.78
C ILE A 190 15.14 -4.34 -13.98
N VAL A 191 14.11 -4.96 -14.55
CA VAL A 191 14.26 -5.85 -15.72
C VAL A 191 14.75 -5.06 -16.95
N ALA A 192 14.22 -3.87 -17.19
CA ALA A 192 14.63 -3.02 -18.31
C ALA A 192 16.09 -2.53 -18.21
N SER A 193 16.66 -2.46 -16.99
CA SER A 193 18.07 -2.13 -16.79
C SER A 193 19.05 -3.24 -17.20
N GLY A 194 18.53 -4.45 -17.48
CA GLY A 194 19.30 -5.62 -17.83
C GLY A 194 19.80 -6.39 -16.61
N LEU A 195 19.57 -7.70 -16.61
CA LEU A 195 19.94 -8.59 -15.51
C LEU A 195 21.03 -9.57 -15.92
N ASN A 196 21.95 -9.88 -15.00
CA ASN A 196 22.82 -11.05 -15.17
C ASN A 196 22.02 -12.34 -14.92
N VAL A 197 22.62 -13.50 -15.24
CA VAL A 197 21.95 -14.82 -15.14
C VAL A 197 21.44 -15.10 -13.72
N ASP A 198 22.24 -14.74 -12.70
CA ASP A 198 21.94 -15.04 -11.31
C ASP A 198 20.76 -14.19 -10.81
N ASP A 199 20.74 -12.90 -11.16
CA ASP A 199 19.66 -11.97 -10.84
C ASP A 199 18.38 -12.26 -11.63
N CYS A 200 18.50 -12.58 -12.92
CA CYS A 200 17.39 -13.00 -13.77
C CYS A 200 16.69 -14.24 -13.17
N SER A 201 17.47 -15.25 -12.77
CA SER A 201 16.93 -16.46 -12.14
C SER A 201 16.20 -16.17 -10.82
N TYR A 202 16.71 -15.22 -10.04
CA TYR A 202 16.11 -14.82 -8.77
C TYR A 202 14.81 -14.04 -8.97
N VAL A 203 14.78 -13.10 -9.91
CA VAL A 203 13.56 -12.37 -10.26
C VAL A 203 12.47 -13.33 -10.75
N LEU A 204 12.81 -14.30 -11.62
CA LEU A 204 11.87 -15.33 -12.08
C LEU A 204 11.33 -16.16 -10.90
N PHE A 205 12.19 -16.56 -9.96
CA PHE A 205 11.76 -17.26 -8.75
C PHE A 205 10.82 -16.40 -7.89
N MET A 206 11.14 -15.11 -7.72
CA MET A 206 10.32 -14.19 -6.93
C MET A 206 8.93 -14.00 -7.54
N VAL A 207 8.85 -13.76 -8.85
CA VAL A 207 7.59 -13.49 -9.57
C VAL A 207 6.71 -14.73 -9.66
N ASN A 208 7.30 -15.88 -10.01
CA ASN A 208 6.52 -17.08 -10.29
C ASN A 208 6.20 -17.92 -9.06
N HIS A 209 7.02 -17.84 -8.01
CA HIS A 209 6.92 -18.75 -6.87
C HIS A 209 6.78 -17.98 -5.56
N HIS A 210 7.82 -17.25 -5.14
CA HIS A 210 7.85 -16.69 -3.78
C HIS A 210 6.70 -15.72 -3.52
N TYR A 211 6.56 -14.67 -4.33
CA TYR A 211 5.54 -13.63 -4.12
C TYR A 211 4.10 -14.14 -4.15
N PRO A 212 3.65 -14.87 -5.20
CA PRO A 212 2.29 -15.39 -5.22
C PRO A 212 2.07 -16.41 -4.10
N ASP A 213 3.04 -17.27 -3.77
CA ASP A 213 2.87 -18.27 -2.71
C ASP A 213 2.84 -17.64 -1.31
N SER A 214 3.73 -16.67 -1.03
CA SER A 214 3.79 -15.99 0.26
C SER A 214 2.54 -15.19 0.56
N LEU A 215 1.77 -14.81 -0.46
CA LEU A 215 0.51 -14.08 -0.31
C LEU A 215 -0.71 -15.00 -0.39
N LEU A 216 -0.80 -15.84 -1.43
CA LEU A 216 -1.98 -16.67 -1.70
C LEU A 216 -2.06 -17.88 -0.77
N LYS A 217 -0.91 -18.48 -0.38
CA LYS A 217 -0.89 -19.67 0.49
C LYS A 217 -0.76 -19.32 1.97
N HIS A 218 -0.58 -18.04 2.30
CA HIS A 218 -0.50 -17.62 3.70
C HIS A 218 -1.85 -17.81 4.39
N THR A 219 -1.85 -18.51 5.52
CA THR A 219 -3.08 -18.95 6.22
C THR A 219 -4.04 -17.82 6.56
N GLU A 220 -3.51 -16.64 6.89
CA GLU A 220 -4.31 -15.47 7.27
C GLU A 220 -4.82 -14.63 6.09
N LEU A 221 -4.19 -14.74 4.92
CA LEU A 221 -4.52 -13.97 3.70
C LEU A 221 -5.30 -14.80 2.68
N HIS A 222 -5.13 -16.13 2.72
CA HIS A 222 -5.77 -17.07 1.81
C HIS A 222 -7.29 -16.90 1.82
N GLY A 223 -7.87 -16.70 0.62
CA GLY A 223 -9.31 -16.52 0.42
C GLY A 223 -9.86 -15.14 0.82
N LYS A 224 -9.03 -14.22 1.34
CA LYS A 224 -9.44 -12.85 1.67
C LYS A 224 -9.02 -11.81 0.61
N MET A 225 -7.99 -12.13 -0.17
CA MET A 225 -7.55 -11.30 -1.29
C MET A 225 -8.17 -11.76 -2.59
N ASN A 226 -8.55 -10.79 -3.43
CA ASN A 226 -8.98 -11.04 -4.79
C ASN A 226 -7.80 -11.58 -5.60
N SER A 227 -8.03 -12.62 -6.41
CA SER A 227 -6.99 -13.22 -7.25
C SER A 227 -6.37 -12.22 -8.23
N SER A 228 -7.12 -11.19 -8.63
CA SER A 228 -6.63 -10.09 -9.47
C SER A 228 -5.65 -9.14 -8.77
N CYS A 229 -5.62 -9.12 -7.43
CA CYS A 229 -4.67 -8.31 -6.65
C CYS A 229 -3.30 -8.99 -6.49
N VAL A 230 -3.20 -10.26 -6.86
CA VAL A 230 -1.97 -11.08 -6.79
C VAL A 230 -1.68 -11.71 -8.15
N SER A 231 -2.04 -11.01 -9.23
CA SER A 231 -1.63 -11.38 -10.58
C SER A 231 -0.10 -11.38 -10.71
N SER A 232 0.42 -11.83 -11.86
CA SER A 232 1.85 -11.74 -12.15
C SER A 232 2.36 -10.32 -11.95
N LEU A 233 3.46 -10.17 -11.20
CA LEU A 233 4.14 -8.88 -10.99
C LEU A 233 4.73 -8.31 -12.30
N LEU A 234 4.94 -9.15 -13.31
CA LEU A 234 5.39 -8.74 -14.62
C LEU A 234 4.29 -8.97 -15.66
N LEU A 235 4.18 -8.04 -16.60
CA LEU A 235 3.37 -8.24 -17.81
C LEU A 235 3.91 -9.45 -18.58
N GLN A 236 3.01 -10.20 -19.24
CA GLN A 236 3.34 -11.45 -19.93
C GLN A 236 4.53 -11.31 -20.89
N ASP A 237 4.57 -10.24 -21.68
CA ASP A 237 5.65 -10.01 -22.65
C ASP A 237 7.02 -9.83 -21.96
N HIS A 238 7.06 -9.13 -20.83
CA HIS A 238 8.30 -8.92 -20.05
C HIS A 238 8.72 -10.20 -19.32
N LEU A 239 7.76 -10.98 -18.85
CA LEU A 239 8.03 -12.28 -18.24
C LEU A 239 8.62 -13.25 -19.28
N GLN A 240 8.02 -13.32 -20.47
CA GLN A 240 8.52 -14.14 -21.57
C GLN A 240 9.94 -13.73 -21.98
N GLN A 241 10.21 -12.43 -22.09
CA GLN A 241 11.56 -11.93 -22.39
C GLN A 241 12.57 -12.37 -21.32
N LEU A 242 12.19 -12.33 -20.04
CA LEU A 242 13.06 -12.73 -18.95
C LEU A 242 13.31 -14.26 -18.95
N GLU A 243 12.29 -15.05 -19.27
CA GLU A 243 12.41 -16.51 -19.45
C GLU A 243 13.32 -16.85 -20.63
N ASP A 244 13.14 -16.22 -21.78
CA ASP A 244 13.97 -16.41 -22.97
C ASP A 244 15.43 -16.02 -22.69
N GLN A 245 15.65 -14.90 -21.98
CA GLN A 245 16.97 -14.48 -21.53
C GLN A 245 17.61 -15.54 -20.63
N TYR A 246 16.87 -16.08 -19.65
CA TYR A 246 17.36 -17.15 -18.77
C TYR A 246 17.71 -18.42 -19.54
N LEU A 247 16.86 -18.85 -20.47
CA LEU A 247 17.09 -20.05 -21.29
C LEU A 247 18.32 -19.88 -22.17
N SER A 248 18.50 -18.73 -22.81
CA SER A 248 19.69 -18.44 -23.62
C SER A 248 20.99 -18.57 -22.81
N TYR A 249 20.99 -18.13 -21.55
CA TYR A 249 22.15 -18.28 -20.66
C TYR A 249 22.45 -19.73 -20.31
N LYS A 250 21.40 -20.55 -20.11
CA LYS A 250 21.55 -21.98 -19.84
C LYS A 250 22.10 -22.71 -21.06
N GLU A 251 21.58 -22.43 -22.25
CA GLU A 251 22.02 -23.04 -23.51
C GLU A 251 23.49 -22.74 -23.80
N VAL A 252 23.91 -21.48 -23.69
CA VAL A 252 25.32 -21.08 -23.89
C VAL A 252 26.23 -21.77 -22.88
N LYS A 253 25.81 -21.86 -21.61
CA LYS A 253 26.58 -22.54 -20.57
C LYS A 253 26.72 -24.03 -20.86
N THR A 254 25.64 -24.70 -21.29
CA THR A 254 25.68 -26.13 -21.64
C THR A 254 26.52 -26.38 -22.89
N CYS A 255 26.43 -25.54 -23.92
CA CYS A 255 27.21 -25.69 -25.15
C CYS A 255 28.71 -25.48 -24.89
N GLY A 256 29.08 -24.42 -24.15
CA GLY A 256 30.48 -24.17 -23.80
C GLY A 256 31.11 -25.24 -22.90
N GLN A 257 30.31 -25.90 -22.05
CA GLN A 257 30.76 -27.05 -21.25
C GLN A 257 30.99 -28.30 -22.12
N LEU A 258 30.16 -28.54 -23.12
CA LEU A 258 30.35 -29.63 -24.07
C LEU A 258 31.58 -29.40 -24.96
N ASP A 259 31.81 -28.15 -25.39
CA ASP A 259 32.98 -27.79 -26.20
C ASP A 259 34.30 -27.92 -25.40
N THR A 260 34.31 -27.50 -24.14
CA THR A 260 35.48 -27.69 -23.26
C THR A 260 35.72 -29.16 -22.89
N GLN A 261 34.66 -29.96 -22.68
CA GLN A 261 34.81 -31.41 -22.50
C GLN A 261 35.32 -32.11 -23.77
N THR A 262 34.90 -31.66 -24.95
CA THR A 262 35.37 -32.18 -26.24
C THR A 262 36.84 -31.82 -26.50
N LEU A 263 37.25 -30.57 -26.21
CA LEU A 263 38.63 -30.12 -26.33
C LEU A 263 39.57 -30.80 -25.33
N THR A 264 39.13 -31.00 -24.08
CA THR A 264 39.92 -31.72 -23.06
C THR A 264 40.02 -33.21 -23.36
N ALA A 265 38.95 -33.83 -23.87
CA ALA A 265 38.99 -35.20 -24.37
C ALA A 265 39.97 -35.34 -25.54
N ALA A 266 39.91 -34.44 -26.53
CA ALA A 266 40.82 -34.45 -27.69
C ALA A 266 42.30 -34.30 -27.28
N ALA A 267 42.59 -33.42 -26.32
CA ALA A 267 43.93 -33.21 -25.78
C ALA A 267 44.48 -34.42 -24.99
N LEU A 268 43.61 -35.19 -24.32
CA LEU A 268 43.99 -36.40 -23.58
C LEU A 268 44.20 -37.62 -24.50
N THR A 269 43.53 -37.69 -25.66
CA THR A 269 43.72 -38.75 -26.65
C THR A 269 44.91 -38.55 -27.61
N GLY A 270 45.67 -37.45 -27.50
CA GLY A 270 46.91 -37.27 -28.26
C GLY A 270 46.70 -37.24 -29.79
N ILE A 271 45.63 -36.59 -30.26
CA ILE A 271 45.46 -36.29 -31.69
C ILE A 271 45.94 -34.85 -31.91
N MET A 272 47.25 -34.69 -32.05
CA MET A 272 47.94 -33.62 -32.75
C MET A 272 49.00 -34.26 -33.64
#